data_AF-A0A3M1C2S1-F1
#
_entry.id   AF-A0A3M1C2S1-F1
#
_cell.length_a   1.000
_cell.length_b   1.000
_cell.length_c   1.000
_cell.angle_alpha   90.00
_cell.angle_beta   90.00
_cell.angle_gamma   90.00
#
_symmetry.space_group_name_H-M   'P 1'
#
loop_
_entity.id
_entity.type
_entity.pdbx_description
1 polymer ?
#
loop_
_entity_poly.entity_id
_entity_poly.type
_entity_poly.pdbx_seq_one_letter_code
_entity_poly.pdbx_strand_id
1 'polypeptide(L)'
;MPLPIEAGGPGQYLAPQTKISARRPRVTDTPHVLSPQDALVAVMMAVSASDERIETAELVRIENIVNNLPIFGNYDMDRARDVTKIVFDLFTEEDGLDALFGLVRANLPPYLWETAYALACDVAAADGTLHGPELRILEEIRYELDIDRLHAAAIERGARARHLTL
;
A
#
# COMPACT_ATOMS: atom_id res chain seq x y z
N MET A 1 -34.36 -6.13 62.46
CA MET A 1 -34.06 -4.79 63.02
C MET A 1 -34.10 -3.82 61.84
N PRO A 2 -34.93 -2.76 61.86
CA PRO A 2 -35.23 -1.94 60.68
C PRO A 2 -34.12 -0.91 60.37
N LEU A 3 -34.06 -0.49 59.11
CA LEU A 3 -33.15 0.54 58.57
C LEU A 3 -33.55 1.95 59.02
N PRO A 4 -32.61 2.90 59.21
CA PRO A 4 -32.92 4.32 59.23
C PRO A 4 -33.05 4.87 57.81
N ILE A 5 -34.20 5.51 57.56
CA ILE A 5 -34.48 6.38 56.43
C ILE A 5 -34.05 7.78 56.87
N GLU A 6 -33.05 8.40 56.22
CA GLU A 6 -32.77 9.82 56.39
C GLU A 6 -33.15 10.62 55.15
N ALA A 7 -33.80 11.74 55.44
CA ALA A 7 -34.49 12.66 54.57
C ALA A 7 -33.56 13.34 53.55
N GLY A 8 -34.10 13.56 52.35
CA GLY A 8 -33.46 14.35 51.30
C GLY A 8 -33.31 15.83 51.68
N GLY A 9 -32.11 16.36 51.45
CA GLY A 9 -31.83 17.78 51.32
C GLY A 9 -31.66 18.18 49.84
N PRO A 10 -32.03 19.40 49.43
CA PRO A 10 -32.14 19.76 48.03
C PRO A 10 -30.79 20.17 47.42
N GLY A 11 -30.51 19.61 46.25
CA GLY A 11 -29.92 20.31 45.12
C GLY A 11 -28.48 20.80 45.26
N GLN A 12 -27.54 19.95 44.84
CA GLN A 12 -26.44 20.40 43.97
C GLN A 12 -26.24 19.34 42.87
N TYR A 13 -26.68 19.70 41.65
CA TYR A 13 -26.41 18.95 40.43
C TYR A 13 -24.89 18.88 40.22
N LEU A 14 -24.29 17.73 40.53
CA LEU A 14 -22.91 17.43 40.14
C LEU A 14 -22.95 16.94 38.68
N ALA A 15 -22.46 17.78 37.76
CA ALA A 15 -22.31 17.43 36.36
C ALA A 15 -21.42 16.18 36.19
N PRO A 16 -21.71 15.29 35.24
CA PRO A 16 -20.83 14.16 34.96
C PRO A 16 -19.51 14.67 34.36
N GLN A 17 -18.40 14.33 35.02
CA GLN A 17 -17.07 14.52 34.46
C GLN A 17 -16.91 13.58 33.26
N THR A 18 -17.13 14.13 32.07
CA THR A 18 -16.79 13.47 30.81
C THR A 18 -15.29 13.23 30.80
N LYS A 19 -14.87 11.96 30.94
CA LYS A 19 -13.50 11.53 30.66
C LYS A 19 -13.21 11.84 29.19
N ILE A 20 -12.58 12.97 28.95
CA ILE A 20 -11.98 13.29 27.65
C ILE A 20 -10.88 12.27 27.45
N SER A 21 -11.19 11.24 26.67
CA SER A 21 -10.22 10.30 26.11
C SER A 21 -9.11 11.14 25.48
N ALA A 22 -7.93 11.08 26.08
CA ALA A 22 -6.74 11.71 25.55
C ALA A 22 -6.50 11.14 24.15
N ARG A 23 -6.92 11.89 23.13
CA ARG A 23 -6.49 11.66 21.75
C ARG A 23 -4.97 11.58 21.79
N ARG A 24 -4.43 10.39 21.49
CA ARG A 24 -3.02 10.25 21.16
C ARG A 24 -2.68 11.37 20.17
N PRO A 25 -1.60 12.14 20.38
CA PRO A 25 -1.20 13.14 19.40
C PRO A 25 -1.05 12.42 18.06
N ARG A 26 -1.79 12.89 17.04
CA ARG A 26 -1.48 12.53 15.66
C ARG A 26 -0.05 12.98 15.46
N VAL A 27 0.82 12.05 15.07
CA VAL A 27 2.18 12.36 14.66
C VAL A 27 2.04 13.48 13.64
N THR A 28 2.68 14.59 13.95
CA THR A 28 2.64 15.83 13.17
C THR A 28 3.13 15.55 11.75
N ASP A 29 2.39 16.11 10.82
CA ASP A 29 2.57 16.14 9.38
C ASP A 29 3.97 16.69 9.03
N THR A 30 4.98 15.83 9.02
CA THR A 30 6.10 16.02 8.10
C THR A 30 5.51 15.76 6.70
N PRO A 31 5.81 16.56 5.67
CA PRO A 31 5.46 16.21 4.29
C PRO A 31 6.25 14.93 3.93
N HIS A 32 5.75 13.78 4.34
CA HIS A 32 6.31 12.48 4.04
C HIS A 32 5.86 12.14 2.63
N VAL A 33 6.83 12.17 1.72
CA VAL A 33 6.67 12.14 0.28
C VAL A 33 5.88 10.90 -0.19
N LEU A 34 5.94 9.76 0.50
CA LEU A 34 5.04 8.61 0.33
C LEU A 34 4.97 7.84 1.66
N SER A 35 3.84 7.22 2.01
CA SER A 35 3.80 6.19 3.06
C SER A 35 4.33 4.85 2.51
N PRO A 36 4.68 3.87 3.37
CA PRO A 36 5.06 2.54 2.89
C PRO A 36 4.00 1.89 2.00
N GLN A 37 2.71 2.09 2.30
CA GLN A 37 1.61 1.57 1.49
C GLN A 37 1.53 2.29 0.13
N ASP A 38 1.81 3.58 0.07
CA ASP A 38 1.89 4.30 -1.21
C ASP A 38 3.05 3.82 -2.06
N ALA A 39 4.20 3.50 -1.45
CA ALA A 39 5.34 2.93 -2.17
C ALA A 39 4.98 1.56 -2.77
N LEU A 40 4.21 0.73 -2.06
CA LEU A 40 3.69 -0.54 -2.61
C LEU A 40 2.74 -0.30 -3.79
N VAL A 41 1.83 0.67 -3.68
CA VAL A 41 0.93 1.06 -4.78
C VAL A 41 1.74 1.59 -5.96
N ALA A 42 2.76 2.43 -5.73
CA ALA A 42 3.60 2.99 -6.76
C ALA A 42 4.33 1.90 -7.57
N VAL A 43 4.86 0.87 -6.89
CA VAL A 43 5.50 -0.28 -7.54
C VAL A 43 4.50 -1.06 -8.41
N MET A 44 3.28 -1.31 -7.91
CA MET A 44 2.23 -1.95 -8.70
C MET A 44 1.86 -1.12 -9.94
N MET A 45 1.69 0.19 -9.78
CA MET A 45 1.36 1.12 -10.87
C MET A 45 2.46 1.19 -11.93
N ALA A 46 3.74 1.12 -11.53
CA ALA A 46 4.87 1.15 -12.45
C ALA A 46 4.90 -0.05 -13.40
N VAL A 47 4.47 -1.22 -12.92
CA VAL A 47 4.29 -2.41 -13.76
C VAL A 47 3.18 -2.18 -14.78
N SER A 48 2.01 -1.72 -14.34
CA SER A 48 0.87 -1.49 -15.25
C SER A 48 1.08 -0.38 -16.26
N ALA A 49 1.91 0.61 -15.94
CA ALA A 49 2.21 1.72 -16.85
C ALA A 49 3.41 1.44 -17.79
N SER A 50 3.98 0.23 -17.76
CA SER A 50 5.27 -0.08 -18.37
C SER A 50 5.32 0.00 -19.90
N ASP A 51 4.18 -0.16 -20.58
CA ASP A 51 4.03 -0.07 -22.03
C ASP A 51 3.26 1.19 -22.48
N GLU A 52 3.19 2.21 -21.60
CA GLU A 52 2.40 3.44 -21.76
C GLU A 52 0.88 3.21 -21.82
N ARG A 53 0.38 1.99 -21.56
CA ARG A 53 -1.04 1.65 -21.62
C ARG A 53 -1.46 0.76 -20.46
N ILE A 54 -2.08 1.38 -19.46
CA ILE A 54 -2.65 0.62 -18.35
C ILE A 54 -3.88 -0.18 -18.80
N GLU A 55 -3.84 -1.49 -18.61
CA GLU A 55 -4.99 -2.35 -18.88
C GLU A 55 -6.02 -2.33 -17.74
N THR A 56 -7.30 -2.48 -18.09
CA THR A 56 -8.37 -2.52 -17.08
C THR A 56 -8.23 -3.71 -16.12
N ALA A 57 -7.74 -4.85 -16.63
CA ALA A 57 -7.52 -6.05 -15.81
C ALA A 57 -6.47 -5.80 -14.70
N GLU A 58 -5.42 -5.04 -15.02
CA GLU A 58 -4.37 -4.68 -14.08
C GLU A 58 -4.87 -3.68 -13.03
N LEU A 59 -5.63 -2.65 -13.43
CA LEU A 59 -6.23 -1.70 -12.47
C LEU A 59 -7.18 -2.39 -11.49
N VAL A 60 -8.04 -3.26 -12.00
CA VAL A 60 -8.94 -4.08 -11.17
C VAL A 60 -8.12 -4.97 -10.24
N ARG A 61 -6.97 -5.47 -10.69
CA ARG A 61 -6.08 -6.27 -9.84
C ARG A 61 -5.45 -5.44 -8.72
N ILE A 62 -4.96 -4.24 -9.03
CA ILE A 62 -4.43 -3.30 -8.03
C ILE A 62 -5.50 -2.97 -6.99
N GLU A 63 -6.70 -2.60 -7.43
CA GLU A 63 -7.81 -2.30 -6.53
C GLU A 63 -8.17 -3.50 -5.63
N ASN A 64 -8.23 -4.70 -6.18
CA ASN A 64 -8.48 -5.93 -5.41
C ASN A 64 -7.38 -6.21 -4.39
N ILE A 65 -6.12 -6.00 -4.73
CA ILE A 65 -4.99 -6.17 -3.82
C ILE A 65 -5.11 -5.19 -2.64
N VAL A 66 -5.33 -3.91 -2.93
CA VAL A 66 -5.38 -2.87 -1.90
C VAL A 66 -6.60 -3.05 -0.99
N ASN A 67 -7.75 -3.46 -1.53
CA ASN A 67 -8.95 -3.68 -0.72
C ASN A 67 -8.88 -4.93 0.18
N ASN A 68 -8.09 -5.95 -0.18
CA ASN A 68 -8.19 -7.26 0.48
C ASN A 68 -6.94 -7.69 1.26
N LEU A 69 -5.76 -7.11 1.00
CA LEU A 69 -4.56 -7.54 1.71
C LEU A 69 -4.39 -6.81 3.05
N PRO A 70 -4.03 -7.53 4.14
CA PRO A 70 -3.88 -6.94 5.47
C PRO A 70 -2.90 -5.77 5.55
N ILE A 71 -1.87 -5.74 4.69
CA ILE A 71 -0.89 -4.65 4.63
C ILE A 71 -1.54 -3.30 4.30
N PHE A 72 -2.70 -3.31 3.66
CA PHE A 72 -3.50 -2.12 3.31
C PHE A 72 -4.70 -1.88 4.23
N GLY A 73 -4.85 -2.61 5.34
CA GLY A 73 -6.07 -2.57 6.17
C GLY A 73 -6.44 -1.19 6.77
N ASN A 74 -5.50 -0.24 6.81
CA ASN A 74 -5.74 1.15 7.22
C ASN A 74 -5.41 2.16 6.11
N TYR A 75 -5.26 1.70 4.87
CA TYR A 75 -4.90 2.54 3.74
C TYR A 75 -6.11 3.37 3.28
N ASP A 76 -5.87 4.63 2.96
CA ASP A 76 -6.88 5.50 2.37
C ASP A 76 -6.84 5.37 0.84
N MET A 77 -7.87 4.73 0.27
CA MET A 77 -7.97 4.46 -1.16
C MET A 77 -7.94 5.72 -2.03
N ASP A 78 -8.37 6.88 -1.51
CA ASP A 78 -8.29 8.11 -2.29
C ASP A 78 -6.83 8.51 -2.58
N ARG A 79 -5.87 8.07 -1.74
CA ARG A 79 -4.44 8.30 -1.94
C ARG A 79 -3.86 7.52 -3.11
N ALA A 80 -4.45 6.38 -3.47
CA ALA A 80 -4.02 5.60 -4.64
C ALA A 80 -4.07 6.45 -5.92
N ARG A 81 -5.08 7.32 -6.06
CA ARG A 81 -5.21 8.23 -7.22
C ARG A 81 -4.07 9.23 -7.31
N ASP A 82 -3.59 9.73 -6.18
CA ASP A 82 -2.48 10.69 -6.17
C ASP A 82 -1.15 9.99 -6.45
N VAL A 83 -0.97 8.76 -5.93
CA VAL A 83 0.18 7.90 -6.27
C VAL A 83 0.20 7.60 -7.77
N THR A 84 -0.93 7.27 -8.39
CA THR A 84 -1.03 7.06 -9.84
C THR A 84 -0.53 8.28 -10.63
N LYS A 85 -0.92 9.50 -10.24
CA LYS A 85 -0.44 10.72 -10.90
C LYS A 85 1.08 10.88 -10.76
N ILE A 86 1.61 10.67 -9.56
CA ILE A 86 3.06 10.75 -9.32
C ILE A 86 3.82 9.78 -10.22
N VAL A 87 3.36 8.53 -10.34
CA VAL A 87 4.01 7.53 -11.21
C VAL A 87 3.95 7.94 -12.68
N PHE A 88 2.79 8.42 -13.15
CA PHE A 88 2.66 8.91 -14.52
C PHE A 88 3.57 10.12 -14.80
N ASP A 89 3.59 11.10 -13.91
CA ASP A 89 4.45 12.27 -14.04
C ASP A 89 5.93 11.86 -14.12
N LEU A 90 6.36 10.94 -13.24
CA LEU A 90 7.71 10.38 -13.27
C LEU A 90 8.01 9.69 -14.61
N PHE A 91 7.09 8.89 -15.15
CA PHE A 91 7.31 8.18 -16.41
C PHE A 91 7.44 9.11 -17.63
N THR A 92 7.08 10.40 -17.50
CA THR A 92 7.33 11.40 -18.56
C THR A 92 8.74 11.99 -18.54
N GLU A 93 9.50 11.78 -17.46
CA GLU A 93 10.85 12.29 -17.27
C GLU A 93 11.92 11.30 -17.75
N GLU A 94 13.05 11.81 -18.26
CA GLU A 94 14.14 10.99 -18.82
C GLU A 94 14.72 9.97 -17.81
N ASP A 95 14.91 10.39 -16.55
CA ASP A 95 15.39 9.56 -15.44
C ASP A 95 14.25 9.19 -14.46
N GLY A 96 13.02 9.18 -14.94
CA GLY A 96 11.81 9.00 -14.14
C GLY A 96 11.76 7.71 -13.31
N LEU A 97 12.25 6.62 -13.89
CA LEU A 97 12.26 5.31 -13.25
C LEU A 97 13.26 5.26 -12.09
N ASP A 98 14.44 5.85 -12.25
CA ASP A 98 15.43 5.97 -11.18
C ASP A 98 14.90 6.82 -10.03
N ALA A 99 14.22 7.93 -10.36
CA ALA A 99 13.55 8.77 -9.38
C ALA A 99 12.43 8.01 -8.64
N LEU A 100 11.62 7.21 -9.33
CA LEU A 100 10.62 6.35 -8.71
C LEU A 100 11.26 5.38 -7.70
N PHE A 101 12.31 4.67 -8.09
CA PHE A 101 12.97 3.72 -7.19
C PHE A 101 13.68 4.41 -6.03
N GLY A 102 14.20 5.62 -6.24
CA GLY A 102 14.67 6.49 -5.17
C GLY A 102 13.58 6.79 -4.14
N LEU A 103 12.37 7.14 -4.58
CA LEU A 103 11.22 7.36 -3.71
C LEU A 103 10.78 6.09 -2.99
N VAL A 104 10.74 4.95 -3.68
CA VAL A 104 10.36 3.66 -3.09
C VAL A 104 11.36 3.28 -2.00
N ARG A 105 12.66 3.30 -2.26
CA ARG A 105 13.68 2.97 -1.25
C ARG A 105 13.65 3.90 -0.04
N ALA A 106 13.36 5.18 -0.25
CA ALA A 106 13.28 6.16 0.84
C ALA A 106 12.08 5.93 1.75
N ASN A 107 10.98 5.34 1.25
CA ASN A 107 9.70 5.25 1.95
C ASN A 107 9.22 3.81 2.23
N LEU A 108 9.86 2.79 1.66
CA LEU A 108 9.54 1.37 1.86
C LEU A 108 10.63 0.67 2.68
N PRO A 109 10.32 0.22 3.91
CA PRO A 109 11.25 -0.54 4.73
C PRO A 109 11.76 -1.82 4.05
N PRO A 110 13.04 -2.21 4.21
CA PRO A 110 13.62 -3.37 3.53
C PRO A 110 12.89 -4.70 3.73
N TYR A 111 12.28 -4.91 4.91
CA TYR A 111 11.51 -6.13 5.17
C TYR A 111 10.21 -6.26 4.32
N LEU A 112 9.82 -5.20 3.60
CA LEU A 112 8.69 -5.18 2.67
C LEU A 112 9.11 -5.22 1.19
N TRP A 113 10.41 -5.31 0.88
CA TRP A 113 10.86 -5.34 -0.51
C TRP A 113 10.36 -6.57 -1.28
N GLU A 114 10.40 -7.75 -0.65
CA GLU A 114 9.78 -8.95 -1.21
C GLU A 114 8.26 -8.83 -1.33
N THR A 115 7.62 -8.05 -0.45
CA THR A 115 6.19 -7.75 -0.57
C THR A 115 5.92 -6.91 -1.81
N ALA A 116 6.69 -5.84 -2.03
CA ALA A 116 6.58 -5.02 -3.24
C ALA A 116 6.76 -5.87 -4.51
N TYR A 117 7.78 -6.73 -4.52
CA TYR A 117 8.03 -7.61 -5.66
C TYR A 117 6.88 -8.62 -5.89
N ALA A 118 6.35 -9.21 -4.82
CA ALA A 118 5.22 -10.13 -4.94
C ALA A 118 3.94 -9.47 -5.46
N LEU A 119 3.68 -8.21 -5.06
CA LEU A 119 2.55 -7.45 -5.58
C LEU A 119 2.76 -7.07 -7.05
N ALA A 120 3.97 -6.69 -7.44
CA ALA A 120 4.34 -6.42 -8.83
C ALA A 120 4.09 -7.64 -9.73
N CYS A 121 4.55 -8.83 -9.32
CA CYS A 121 4.30 -10.07 -10.05
C CYS A 121 2.81 -10.42 -10.17
N ASP A 122 2.00 -10.03 -9.20
CA ASP A 122 0.56 -10.27 -9.22
C ASP A 122 -0.22 -9.38 -10.17
N VAL A 123 0.25 -8.14 -10.33
CA VAL A 123 -0.29 -7.21 -11.31
C VAL A 123 0.12 -7.63 -12.71
N ALA A 124 1.41 -7.92 -12.90
CA ALA A 124 1.96 -8.34 -14.20
C ALA A 124 1.36 -9.66 -14.73
N ALA A 125 0.79 -10.50 -13.85
CA ALA A 125 0.16 -11.76 -14.24
C ALA A 125 -1.37 -11.66 -14.38
N ALA A 126 -1.97 -10.47 -14.27
CA ALA A 126 -3.41 -10.28 -14.14
C ALA A 126 -4.23 -10.85 -15.32
N ASP A 127 -3.69 -10.81 -16.53
CA ASP A 127 -4.30 -11.33 -17.76
C ASP A 127 -3.81 -12.74 -18.15
N GLY A 128 -2.92 -13.33 -17.34
CA GLY A 128 -2.35 -14.67 -17.53
C GLY A 128 -1.09 -14.73 -18.39
N THR A 129 -0.61 -13.62 -18.95
CA THR A 129 0.61 -13.58 -19.78
C THR A 129 1.52 -12.42 -19.39
N LEU A 130 2.80 -12.71 -19.16
CA LEU A 130 3.82 -11.66 -18.98
C LEU A 130 4.38 -11.26 -20.36
N HIS A 131 4.34 -9.98 -20.71
CA HIS A 131 4.95 -9.46 -21.93
C HIS A 131 6.35 -8.88 -21.66
N GLY A 132 7.02 -8.45 -22.73
CA GLY A 132 8.38 -7.90 -22.64
C GLY A 132 8.51 -6.68 -21.73
N PRO A 133 7.62 -5.67 -21.81
CA PRO A 133 7.68 -4.48 -20.96
C PRO A 133 7.56 -4.77 -19.46
N GLU A 134 6.60 -5.60 -19.03
CA GLU A 134 6.44 -5.90 -17.60
C GLU A 134 7.62 -6.71 -17.07
N LEU A 135 8.15 -7.67 -17.86
CA LEU A 135 9.34 -8.44 -17.48
C LEU A 135 10.55 -7.53 -17.23
N ARG A 136 10.71 -6.46 -18.02
CA ARG A 136 11.78 -5.49 -17.83
C ARG A 136 11.59 -4.69 -16.54
N ILE A 137 10.38 -4.22 -16.24
CA ILE A 137 10.12 -3.53 -14.98
C ILE A 137 10.33 -4.47 -13.77
N LEU A 138 9.90 -5.74 -13.86
CA LEU A 138 10.18 -6.74 -12.81
C LEU A 138 11.69 -6.98 -12.63
N GLU A 139 12.48 -6.97 -13.71
CA GLU A 139 13.94 -7.01 -13.65
C GLU A 139 14.52 -5.84 -12.86
N GLU A 140 14.08 -4.61 -13.16
CA GLU A 140 14.52 -3.41 -12.44
C GLU A 140 14.10 -3.44 -10.97
N ILE A 141 12.86 -3.84 -10.64
CA ILE A 141 12.40 -3.95 -9.25
C ILE A 141 13.28 -4.93 -8.46
N ARG A 142 13.64 -6.09 -9.03
CA ARG A 142 14.53 -7.05 -8.36
C ARG A 142 15.89 -6.45 -8.06
N TYR A 143 16.45 -5.72 -9.01
CA TYR A 143 17.77 -5.11 -8.88
C TYR A 143 17.74 -3.97 -7.84
N GLU A 144 16.81 -3.04 -7.99
CA GLU A 144 16.70 -1.82 -7.20
C GLU A 144 16.30 -2.07 -5.74
N LEU A 145 15.65 -3.21 -5.47
CA LEU A 145 15.26 -3.67 -4.14
C LEU A 145 16.06 -4.89 -3.66
N ASP A 146 17.20 -5.21 -4.27
CA ASP A 146 18.14 -6.27 -3.85
C ASP A 146 17.45 -7.61 -3.50
N ILE A 147 16.54 -8.07 -4.36
CA ILE A 147 15.78 -9.30 -4.13
C ILE A 147 16.63 -10.50 -4.53
N ASP A 148 16.87 -11.41 -3.58
CA ASP A 148 17.61 -12.65 -3.85
C ASP A 148 16.94 -13.47 -4.96
N ARG A 149 17.77 -14.07 -5.82
CA ARG A 149 17.31 -14.83 -7.00
C ARG A 149 16.40 -15.99 -6.65
N LEU A 150 16.66 -16.69 -5.54
CA LEU A 150 15.83 -17.81 -5.09
C LEU A 150 14.47 -17.32 -4.59
N HIS A 151 14.45 -16.19 -3.87
CA HIS A 151 13.22 -15.59 -3.37
C HIS A 151 12.35 -15.08 -4.52
N ALA A 152 12.96 -14.36 -5.47
CA ALA A 152 12.29 -13.91 -6.69
C ALA A 152 11.67 -15.08 -7.46
N ALA A 153 12.43 -16.15 -7.69
CA ALA A 153 11.93 -17.33 -8.40
C ALA A 153 10.75 -18.00 -7.66
N ALA A 154 10.78 -18.04 -6.33
CA ALA A 154 9.69 -18.58 -5.53
C ALA A 154 8.42 -17.72 -5.62
N ILE A 155 8.58 -16.40 -5.55
CA ILE A 155 7.50 -15.41 -5.68
C ILE A 155 6.85 -15.51 -7.07
N GLU A 156 7.63 -15.47 -8.14
CA GLU A 156 7.16 -15.60 -9.52
C GLU A 156 6.40 -16.90 -9.73
N ARG A 157 6.92 -18.01 -9.18
CA ARG A 157 6.27 -19.31 -9.25
C ARG A 157 4.91 -19.31 -8.55
N GLY A 158 4.81 -18.65 -7.39
CA GLY A 158 3.60 -18.50 -6.61
C GLY A 158 2.57 -17.60 -7.29
N ALA A 159 3.00 -16.46 -7.83
CA ALA A 159 2.17 -15.58 -8.65
C ALA A 159 1.58 -16.36 -9.82
N ARG A 160 2.42 -16.99 -10.64
CA ARG A 160 1.96 -17.81 -11.77
C ARG A 160 0.93 -18.88 -11.36
N ALA A 161 1.16 -19.57 -10.25
CA ALA A 161 0.25 -20.62 -9.78
C ALA A 161 -1.17 -20.09 -9.48
N ARG A 162 -1.31 -18.85 -9.02
CA ARG A 162 -2.61 -18.22 -8.70
C ARG A 162 -3.36 -17.68 -9.93
N HIS A 163 -2.69 -17.55 -11.07
CA HIS A 163 -3.27 -17.00 -12.31
C HIS A 163 -3.54 -18.05 -13.38
N LEU A 164 -3.31 -19.33 -13.10
CA LEU A 164 -3.71 -20.41 -14.01
C LEU A 164 -5.23 -20.52 -14.04
N THR A 165 -5.81 -20.41 -15.23
CA THR A 165 -7.24 -20.61 -15.48
C THR A 165 -7.49 -22.00 -16.08
N LEU A 166 -8.74 -22.50 -15.98
CA LEU A 166 -9.18 -23.78 -16.56
C LEU A 166 -9.87 -23.58 -17.91
#